data_AF-A0A9R1MR35-F1
#
_entry.id   AF-A0A9R1MR35-F1
#
_cell.length_a   1.000
_cell.length_b   1.000
_cell.length_c   1.000
_cell.angle_alpha   90.00
_cell.angle_beta   90.00
_cell.angle_gamma   90.00
#
_symmetry.space_group_name_H-M   'P 1'
#
loop_
_entity.id
_entity.type
_entity.pdbx_description
1 polymer ?
#
loop_
_entity_poly.entity_id
_entity_poly.type
_entity_poly.pdbx_seq_one_letter_code
_entity_poly.pdbx_strand_id
1 'polypeptide(L)'
;MMGYFGQQLPIWMLSTSMVPFNNLKFIGFSDLACCTQLPNGLCQLPNLQFLQVSRAPCIKHVGTGFVQATTASFPRLNTLRLFDMVEWGEWEWEEQVQAMRRLEELVLSKCRLRHVPPGLASNASSLKMLSLLHIKQLSNIESFPSVVELFVNDCPDLERITNLPNLQKLTIYNCPKLKVLEHIASLERLVVKDYTMEKLPEYMRDIKARHLQLFCRLWLLSAVAAGQSGTEWDKFSHMEHVKAYAGDGDNQRKWYVLYMRGDNCKLDSNISNSTIFEETLSPSMVDAQGFDSLYKVRRSTLSYVCSLVRIPFFEDMTAREPTFVDGRVLSLQDRVAVALRVLNSGDSPVTVGSSLGVNESTVSLVTQVFVEAMCDRAMHHCSWPGSTKMEKIKHKFDKIHGLPNCCGVVHTYHITFGSQNPDHEENDVVLMQAIVDSDMRLMEFWFGGDLLESIEKYAWLNGGKVKLSDGSEVGEYIIGDAGYPLRPWLLTRYQLENGLSLSESKVEFNRRHSAATAVAGRSLTRLKDTWKWLQGEGWHPNNRRVMNRIVGACCMLHNIVIDLEGDEGASMPSGQEDIYAEKAWKLADEDAVRVRDALSQHLIGSEVHTMAAEEEEEAVAAVAICSGDGNKEEEARQ
;
A
#
# COMPACT_ATOMS: atom_id res chain seq x y z
N MET A 1 6.22 -21.71 -41.75
CA MET A 1 4.83 -21.50 -42.22
C MET A 1 4.22 -20.37 -41.43
N MET A 2 3.52 -19.43 -42.07
CA MET A 2 2.96 -18.24 -41.43
C MET A 2 1.48 -18.08 -41.83
N GLY A 3 0.60 -17.78 -40.86
CA GLY A 3 -0.80 -17.44 -41.13
C GLY A 3 -1.64 -18.63 -41.59
N TYR A 4 -1.53 -19.77 -40.92
CA TYR A 4 -2.34 -20.94 -41.28
C TYR A 4 -3.70 -20.87 -40.58
N PHE A 5 -4.76 -20.77 -41.38
CA PHE A 5 -6.15 -20.62 -40.91
C PHE A 5 -6.95 -21.93 -40.86
N GLY A 6 -6.33 -23.07 -41.19
CA GLY A 6 -7.00 -24.37 -41.12
C GLY A 6 -7.20 -24.84 -39.68
N GLN A 7 -8.38 -25.39 -39.37
CA GLN A 7 -8.64 -26.00 -38.07
C GLN A 7 -7.88 -27.31 -37.87
N GLN A 8 -7.80 -28.12 -38.92
CA GLN A 8 -6.98 -29.33 -38.96
C GLN A 8 -5.63 -29.03 -39.58
N LEU A 9 -4.60 -29.74 -39.15
CA LEU A 9 -3.26 -29.60 -39.75
C LEU A 9 -3.25 -30.25 -41.15
N PRO A 10 -2.43 -29.73 -42.09
CA PRO A 10 -2.20 -30.38 -43.37
C PRO A 10 -1.79 -31.85 -43.21
N ILE A 11 -2.22 -32.72 -44.12
CA ILE A 11 -1.98 -34.18 -44.04
C ILE A 11 -0.49 -34.51 -43.88
N TRP A 12 0.40 -33.77 -44.55
CA TRP A 12 1.85 -33.96 -44.44
C TRP A 12 2.42 -33.64 -43.04
N MET A 13 1.69 -32.86 -42.22
CA MET A 13 2.02 -32.54 -40.82
C MET A 13 1.43 -33.55 -39.83
N LEU A 14 0.43 -34.32 -40.25
CA LEU A 14 -0.21 -35.38 -39.47
C LEU A 14 0.49 -36.73 -39.67
N SER A 15 1.02 -36.98 -40.87
CA SER A 15 1.79 -38.19 -41.17
C SER A 15 2.94 -37.91 -42.13
N THR A 16 4.16 -38.24 -41.71
CA THR A 16 5.36 -38.19 -42.56
C THR A 16 5.47 -39.37 -43.53
N SER A 17 4.53 -40.32 -43.48
CA SER A 17 4.50 -41.48 -44.39
C SER A 17 4.17 -41.10 -45.84
N MET A 18 3.49 -39.96 -46.06
CA MET A 18 3.08 -39.52 -47.41
C MET A 18 4.13 -38.64 -48.11
N VAL A 19 5.00 -37.95 -47.34
CA VAL A 19 6.09 -37.12 -47.85
C VAL A 19 7.29 -37.20 -46.89
N PRO A 20 8.34 -37.99 -47.19
CA PRO A 20 9.45 -38.20 -46.26
C PRO A 20 10.42 -37.00 -46.28
N PHE A 21 10.29 -36.10 -45.31
CA PHE A 21 11.19 -34.97 -45.09
C PHE A 21 12.49 -35.37 -44.39
N ASN A 22 13.21 -36.36 -44.93
CA ASN A 22 14.35 -36.99 -44.28
C ASN A 22 15.51 -36.05 -43.98
N ASN A 23 15.65 -34.92 -44.68
CA ASN A 23 16.72 -33.94 -44.48
C ASN A 23 16.28 -32.67 -43.75
N LEU A 24 15.01 -32.57 -43.35
CA LEU A 24 14.49 -31.36 -42.71
C LEU A 24 15.07 -31.22 -41.29
N LYS A 25 15.80 -30.13 -41.08
CA LYS A 25 16.48 -29.82 -39.81
C LYS A 25 15.79 -28.72 -39.00
N PHE A 26 15.15 -27.78 -39.67
CA PHE A 26 14.55 -26.61 -39.04
C PHE A 26 13.11 -26.47 -39.52
N ILE A 27 12.19 -26.34 -38.58
CA ILE A 27 10.79 -26.04 -38.90
C ILE A 27 10.24 -25.03 -37.90
N GLY A 28 9.48 -24.07 -38.44
CA GLY A 28 8.89 -22.98 -37.67
C GLY A 28 7.47 -22.73 -38.13
N PHE A 29 6.57 -22.58 -37.16
CA PHE A 29 5.18 -22.21 -37.36
C PHE A 29 4.92 -20.91 -36.64
N SER A 30 4.31 -19.97 -37.37
CA SER A 30 3.84 -18.71 -36.81
C SER A 30 2.38 -18.55 -37.18
N ASP A 31 1.55 -18.16 -36.23
CA ASP A 31 0.16 -17.81 -36.47
C ASP A 31 -0.68 -19.01 -36.92
N LEU A 32 -0.71 -20.05 -36.08
CA LEU A 32 -1.60 -21.20 -36.21
C LEU A 32 -2.96 -20.85 -35.57
N ALA A 33 -3.63 -19.84 -36.13
CA ALA A 33 -4.74 -19.15 -35.48
C ALA A 33 -5.92 -20.07 -35.12
N CYS A 34 -6.19 -21.09 -35.94
CA CYS A 34 -7.35 -21.97 -35.78
C CYS A 34 -6.99 -23.42 -35.40
N CYS A 35 -5.70 -23.78 -35.34
CA CYS A 35 -5.28 -25.15 -35.05
C CYS A 35 -5.55 -25.51 -33.59
N THR A 36 -6.16 -26.67 -33.37
CA THR A 36 -6.47 -27.18 -32.01
C THR A 36 -5.42 -28.16 -31.48
N GLN A 37 -4.51 -28.65 -32.34
CA GLN A 37 -3.48 -29.63 -32.00
C GLN A 37 -2.12 -29.20 -32.52
N LEU A 38 -1.07 -29.54 -31.78
CA LEU A 38 0.30 -29.45 -32.29
C LEU A 38 0.55 -30.53 -33.37
N PRO A 39 1.41 -30.26 -34.36
CA PRO A 39 1.72 -31.23 -35.39
C PRO A 39 2.53 -32.41 -34.88
N ASN A 40 1.79 -33.44 -34.46
CA ASN A 40 2.30 -34.70 -33.92
C ASN A 40 3.11 -35.50 -34.94
N GLY A 41 2.78 -35.47 -36.22
CA GLY A 41 3.53 -36.18 -37.26
C GLY A 41 5.01 -35.77 -37.34
N LEU A 42 5.36 -34.58 -36.84
CA LEU A 42 6.75 -34.10 -36.81
C LEU A 42 7.65 -34.87 -35.85
N CYS A 43 7.08 -35.59 -34.87
CA CYS A 43 7.86 -36.36 -33.90
C CYS A 43 8.68 -37.49 -34.56
N GLN A 44 8.28 -37.94 -35.76
CA GLN A 44 8.95 -39.01 -36.49
C GLN A 44 10.09 -38.51 -37.40
N LEU A 45 10.29 -37.19 -37.51
CA LEU A 45 11.31 -36.64 -38.41
C LEU A 45 12.73 -36.96 -37.90
N PRO A 46 13.54 -37.72 -38.67
CA PRO A 46 14.78 -38.29 -38.16
C PRO A 46 15.91 -37.28 -37.96
N ASN A 47 15.85 -36.14 -38.66
CA ASN A 47 16.89 -35.12 -38.69
C ASN A 47 16.45 -33.75 -38.16
N LEU A 48 15.25 -33.63 -37.60
CA LEU A 48 14.76 -32.37 -37.08
C LEU A 48 15.58 -31.96 -35.85
N GLN A 49 16.16 -30.77 -35.89
CA GLN A 49 17.04 -30.19 -34.86
C GLN A 49 16.39 -28.99 -34.16
N PHE A 50 15.53 -28.25 -34.88
CA PHE A 50 14.88 -27.05 -34.36
C PHE A 50 13.38 -27.07 -34.69
N LEU A 51 12.55 -26.88 -33.67
CA LEU A 51 11.10 -26.73 -33.79
C LEU A 51 10.67 -25.47 -33.04
N GLN A 52 10.03 -24.56 -33.76
CA GLN A 52 9.39 -23.38 -33.17
C GLN A 52 7.90 -23.34 -33.52
N VAL A 53 7.07 -23.05 -32.51
CA VAL A 53 5.66 -22.70 -32.69
C VAL A 53 5.41 -21.36 -32.01
N SER A 54 4.80 -20.44 -32.73
CA SER A 54 4.50 -19.09 -32.25
C SER A 54 3.05 -18.74 -32.59
N ARG A 55 2.31 -18.18 -31.63
CA ARG A 55 0.90 -17.79 -31.77
C ARG A 55 0.01 -18.94 -32.23
N ALA A 56 -0.33 -19.81 -31.29
CA ALA A 56 -1.29 -20.90 -31.51
C ALA A 56 -2.39 -20.85 -30.42
N PRO A 57 -3.32 -19.88 -30.51
CA PRO A 57 -4.24 -19.57 -29.42
C PRO A 57 -5.33 -20.64 -29.21
N CYS A 58 -5.63 -21.47 -30.21
CA CYS A 58 -6.65 -22.51 -30.09
C CYS A 58 -6.15 -23.83 -29.49
N ILE A 59 -4.84 -23.98 -29.28
CA ILE A 59 -4.26 -25.19 -28.68
C ILE A 59 -4.43 -25.11 -27.17
N LYS A 60 -5.28 -25.98 -26.62
CA LYS A 60 -5.58 -26.03 -25.18
C LYS A 60 -4.80 -27.11 -24.43
N HIS A 61 -4.52 -28.20 -25.13
CA HIS A 61 -3.98 -29.43 -24.56
C HIS A 61 -2.95 -30.03 -25.52
N VAL A 62 -1.79 -30.42 -24.99
CA VAL A 62 -0.74 -31.15 -25.71
C VAL A 62 -0.63 -32.53 -25.08
N GLY A 63 -1.34 -33.48 -25.69
CA GLY A 63 -1.40 -34.86 -25.21
C GLY A 63 -0.27 -35.75 -25.73
N THR A 64 -0.33 -37.03 -25.35
CA THR A 64 0.62 -38.08 -25.76
C THR A 64 0.73 -38.26 -27.28
N GLY A 65 -0.22 -37.76 -28.07
CA GLY A 65 -0.09 -37.74 -29.53
C GLY A 65 1.17 -37.01 -30.02
N PHE A 66 1.62 -35.96 -29.31
CA PHE A 66 2.82 -35.20 -29.65
C PHE A 66 4.13 -35.97 -29.39
N VAL A 67 4.08 -36.97 -28.50
CA VAL A 67 5.21 -37.81 -28.10
C VAL A 67 4.78 -39.28 -28.10
N GLN A 68 5.10 -40.01 -29.16
CA GLN A 68 4.65 -41.39 -29.35
C GLN A 68 5.46 -42.39 -28.51
N ALA A 69 4.77 -43.29 -27.80
CA ALA A 69 5.37 -44.31 -26.94
C ALA A 69 6.12 -45.44 -27.68
N THR A 70 5.75 -45.70 -28.94
CA THR A 70 6.23 -46.87 -29.71
C THR A 70 7.52 -46.61 -30.48
N THR A 71 7.93 -45.35 -30.65
CA THR A 71 9.14 -44.96 -31.39
C THR A 71 9.83 -43.78 -30.72
N ALA A 72 11.16 -43.66 -30.87
CA ALA A 72 11.91 -42.55 -30.29
C ALA A 72 11.48 -41.22 -30.93
N SER A 73 10.60 -40.49 -30.25
CA SER A 73 10.06 -39.23 -30.73
C SER A 73 11.11 -38.12 -30.66
N PHE A 74 11.26 -37.36 -31.75
CA PHE A 74 12.22 -36.28 -31.91
C PHE A 74 13.67 -36.71 -31.63
N PRO A 75 14.24 -37.65 -32.42
CA PRO A 75 15.51 -38.30 -32.12
C PRO A 75 16.73 -37.37 -32.18
N ARG A 76 16.64 -36.23 -32.89
CA ARG A 76 17.73 -35.26 -33.09
C ARG A 76 17.37 -33.83 -32.69
N LEU A 77 16.21 -33.61 -32.07
CA LEU A 77 15.76 -32.27 -31.71
C LEU A 77 16.69 -31.71 -30.64
N ASN A 78 17.26 -30.54 -30.91
CA ASN A 78 18.15 -29.81 -30.03
C ASN A 78 17.39 -28.64 -29.36
N THR A 79 16.60 -27.91 -30.14
CA THR A 79 15.93 -26.70 -29.66
C THR A 79 14.42 -26.79 -29.89
N LEU A 80 13.64 -26.59 -28.83
CA LEU A 80 12.19 -26.48 -28.86
C LEU A 80 11.77 -25.12 -28.30
N ARG A 81 11.01 -24.35 -29.09
CA ARG A 81 10.52 -23.04 -28.67
C ARG A 81 9.02 -22.90 -28.89
N LEU A 82 8.28 -22.63 -27.83
CA LEU A 82 6.83 -22.51 -27.84
C LEU A 82 6.44 -21.12 -27.29
N PHE A 83 5.88 -20.29 -28.15
CA PHE A 83 5.56 -18.90 -27.85
C PHE A 83 4.07 -18.61 -28.07
N ASP A 84 3.47 -17.83 -27.16
CA ASP A 84 2.14 -17.22 -27.34
C ASP A 84 1.04 -18.27 -27.60
N MET A 85 1.08 -19.35 -26.81
CA MET A 85 0.09 -20.42 -26.77
C MET A 85 -0.84 -20.17 -25.58
N VAL A 86 -1.66 -19.13 -25.71
CA VAL A 86 -2.36 -18.49 -24.58
C VAL A 86 -3.45 -19.32 -23.92
N GLU A 87 -4.01 -20.32 -24.59
CA GLU A 87 -5.01 -21.22 -24.00
C GLU A 87 -4.43 -22.57 -23.57
N TRP A 88 -3.11 -22.78 -23.78
CA TRP A 88 -2.47 -24.05 -23.48
C TRP A 88 -2.27 -24.23 -21.97
N GLY A 89 -3.10 -25.08 -21.37
CA GLY A 89 -3.10 -25.34 -19.92
C GLY A 89 -2.46 -26.65 -19.50
N GLU A 90 -2.52 -27.67 -20.37
CA GLU A 90 -2.14 -29.05 -20.04
C GLU A 90 -1.12 -29.60 -21.03
N TRP A 91 -0.04 -30.18 -20.49
CA TRP A 91 0.96 -30.89 -21.26
C TRP A 91 1.18 -32.27 -20.64
N GLU A 92 0.73 -33.30 -21.34
CA GLU A 92 0.86 -34.69 -20.89
C GLU A 92 2.07 -35.36 -21.54
N TRP A 93 2.96 -35.89 -20.69
CA TRP A 93 4.05 -36.74 -21.11
C TRP A 93 4.52 -37.58 -19.91
N GLU A 94 4.29 -38.89 -20.02
CA GLU A 94 4.67 -39.90 -19.02
C GLU A 94 6.18 -40.18 -19.01
N GLU A 95 6.74 -40.53 -17.85
CA GLU A 95 8.18 -40.80 -17.67
C GLU A 95 8.71 -41.97 -18.51
N GLN A 96 7.86 -42.95 -18.79
CA GLN A 96 8.21 -44.14 -19.55
C GLN A 96 8.39 -43.84 -21.05
N VAL A 97 7.82 -42.74 -21.54
CA VAL A 97 7.83 -42.38 -22.96
C VAL A 97 9.14 -41.68 -23.32
N GLN A 98 9.98 -42.39 -24.08
CA GLN A 98 11.31 -41.93 -24.47
C GLN A 98 11.24 -40.94 -25.63
N ALA A 99 11.57 -39.67 -25.37
CA ALA A 99 11.60 -38.63 -26.39
C ALA A 99 12.59 -37.52 -26.10
N MET A 100 12.97 -36.77 -27.15
CA MET A 100 13.76 -35.53 -27.04
C MET A 100 15.07 -35.68 -26.24
N ARG A 101 15.72 -36.86 -26.28
CA ARG A 101 16.95 -37.14 -25.52
C ARG A 101 18.12 -36.20 -25.82
N ARG A 102 18.10 -35.53 -26.98
CA ARG A 102 19.14 -34.58 -27.45
C ARG A 102 18.75 -33.12 -27.31
N LEU A 103 17.60 -32.83 -26.70
CA LEU A 103 17.13 -31.47 -26.49
C LEU A 103 18.11 -30.76 -25.55
N GLU A 104 18.72 -29.66 -25.98
CA GLU A 104 19.64 -28.85 -25.17
C GLU A 104 19.00 -27.54 -24.70
N GLU A 105 18.03 -27.01 -25.45
CA GLU A 105 17.36 -25.73 -25.17
C GLU A 105 15.83 -25.86 -25.27
N LEU A 106 15.13 -25.50 -24.20
CA LEU A 106 13.67 -25.36 -24.17
C LEU A 106 13.29 -23.94 -23.77
N VAL A 107 12.49 -23.27 -24.61
CA VAL A 107 11.95 -21.93 -24.34
C VAL A 107 10.42 -21.99 -24.38
N LEU A 108 9.78 -21.66 -23.26
CA LEU A 108 8.34 -21.49 -23.14
C LEU A 108 8.04 -20.02 -22.84
N SER A 109 7.14 -19.40 -23.60
CA SER A 109 6.80 -18.00 -23.41
C SER A 109 5.33 -17.69 -23.64
N LYS A 110 4.72 -16.90 -22.74
CA LYS A 110 3.32 -16.47 -22.83
C LYS A 110 2.38 -17.67 -22.99
N CYS A 111 2.53 -18.65 -22.10
CA CYS A 111 1.71 -19.86 -22.02
C CYS A 111 0.88 -19.87 -20.73
N ARG A 112 -0.21 -20.66 -20.68
CA ARG A 112 -1.03 -20.86 -19.47
C ARG A 112 -0.79 -22.24 -18.82
N LEU A 113 0.40 -22.81 -19.04
CA LEU A 113 0.74 -24.12 -18.55
C LEU A 113 0.70 -24.15 -17.01
N ARG A 114 0.02 -25.14 -16.44
CA ARG A 114 -0.08 -25.32 -14.98
C ARG A 114 1.12 -26.05 -14.39
N HIS A 115 1.58 -27.09 -15.09
CA HIS A 115 2.71 -27.93 -14.69
C HIS A 115 3.52 -28.35 -15.91
N VAL A 116 4.83 -28.51 -15.72
CA VAL A 116 5.71 -29.11 -16.73
C VAL A 116 5.64 -30.64 -16.58
N PRO A 117 5.52 -31.42 -17.67
CA PRO A 117 5.31 -32.86 -17.53
C PRO A 117 6.55 -33.58 -16.98
N PRO A 118 6.36 -34.64 -16.17
CA PRO A 118 7.46 -35.41 -15.58
C PRO A 118 8.30 -36.15 -16.63
N GLY A 119 7.67 -36.55 -17.75
CA GLY A 119 8.37 -37.14 -18.89
C GLY A 119 9.44 -36.24 -19.48
N LEU A 120 9.21 -34.92 -19.55
CA LEU A 120 10.20 -33.95 -20.03
C LEU A 120 11.39 -33.87 -19.08
N ALA A 121 11.13 -33.81 -17.78
CA ALA A 121 12.14 -33.70 -16.75
C ALA A 121 13.05 -34.94 -16.68
N SER A 122 12.48 -36.14 -16.84
CA SER A 122 13.17 -37.42 -16.81
C SER A 122 13.89 -37.81 -18.11
N ASN A 123 13.30 -37.50 -19.28
CA ASN A 123 13.81 -38.00 -20.57
C ASN A 123 14.67 -37.01 -21.35
N ALA A 124 14.50 -35.70 -21.14
CA ALA A 124 15.35 -34.68 -21.77
C ALA A 124 16.72 -34.58 -21.08
N SER A 125 17.47 -35.68 -21.11
CA SER A 125 18.74 -35.85 -20.38
C SER A 125 19.88 -34.96 -20.88
N SER A 126 19.75 -34.36 -22.07
CA SER A 126 20.71 -33.37 -22.60
C SER A 126 20.30 -31.92 -22.36
N LEU A 127 19.16 -31.66 -21.71
CA LEU A 127 18.60 -30.32 -21.56
C LEU A 127 19.48 -29.46 -20.66
N LYS A 128 20.17 -28.47 -21.24
CA LYS A 128 21.09 -27.59 -20.52
C LYS A 128 20.44 -26.27 -20.13
N MET A 129 19.56 -25.74 -20.98
CA MET A 129 18.94 -24.44 -20.81
C MET A 129 17.41 -24.54 -20.82
N LEU A 130 16.79 -24.07 -19.73
CA LEU A 130 15.34 -23.95 -19.60
C LEU A 130 14.97 -22.48 -19.40
N SER A 131 14.16 -21.93 -20.31
CA SER A 131 13.68 -20.54 -20.23
C SER A 131 12.16 -20.50 -20.16
N LEU A 132 11.63 -19.90 -19.10
CA LEU A 132 10.20 -19.77 -18.81
C LEU A 132 9.85 -18.29 -18.69
N LEU A 133 9.05 -17.78 -19.62
CA LEU A 133 8.78 -16.35 -19.78
C LEU A 133 7.27 -16.08 -19.73
N HIS A 134 6.80 -15.22 -18.83
CA HIS A 134 5.40 -14.82 -18.74
C HIS A 134 4.42 -16.00 -18.59
N ILE A 135 4.74 -16.98 -17.75
CA ILE A 135 3.89 -18.16 -17.51
C ILE A 135 3.06 -17.93 -16.24
N LYS A 136 1.76 -17.67 -16.42
CA LYS A 136 0.93 -17.15 -15.32
C LYS A 136 0.53 -18.20 -14.30
N GLN A 137 0.26 -19.45 -14.71
CA GLN A 137 -0.35 -20.49 -13.86
C GLN A 137 0.62 -21.56 -13.36
N LEU A 138 1.92 -21.42 -13.66
CA LEU A 138 2.93 -22.40 -13.28
C LEU A 138 3.29 -22.21 -11.81
N SER A 139 2.99 -23.21 -10.97
CA SER A 139 3.23 -23.13 -9.53
C SER A 139 4.56 -23.75 -9.07
N ASN A 140 5.05 -24.76 -9.77
CA ASN A 140 6.25 -25.51 -9.40
C ASN A 140 7.15 -25.88 -10.59
N ILE A 141 8.46 -25.94 -10.33
CA ILE A 141 9.47 -26.51 -11.23
C ILE A 141 10.27 -27.54 -10.44
N GLU A 142 10.25 -28.79 -10.89
CA GLU A 142 10.89 -29.88 -10.17
C GLU A 142 11.56 -30.92 -11.09
N SER A 143 12.60 -31.56 -10.56
CA SER A 143 13.19 -32.80 -11.09
C SER A 143 13.90 -32.69 -12.45
N PHE A 144 14.64 -31.60 -12.67
CA PHE A 144 15.47 -31.40 -13.88
C PHE A 144 16.96 -31.62 -13.58
N PRO A 145 17.47 -32.86 -13.64
CA PRO A 145 18.86 -33.16 -13.29
C PRO A 145 19.87 -32.69 -14.34
N SER A 146 19.47 -32.50 -15.61
CA SER A 146 20.36 -32.10 -16.70
C SER A 146 20.56 -30.59 -16.82
N VAL A 147 19.63 -29.80 -16.29
CA VAL A 147 19.58 -28.34 -16.49
C VAL A 147 20.73 -27.65 -15.76
N VAL A 148 21.47 -26.84 -16.52
CA VAL A 148 22.63 -26.06 -16.07
C VAL A 148 22.26 -24.58 -15.91
N GLU A 149 21.39 -24.07 -16.78
CA GLU A 149 20.90 -22.69 -16.75
C GLU A 149 19.37 -22.63 -16.76
N LEU A 150 18.80 -21.97 -15.76
CA LEU A 150 17.37 -21.71 -15.65
C LEU A 150 17.11 -20.20 -15.66
N PHE A 151 16.27 -19.77 -16.59
CA PHE A 151 15.80 -18.39 -16.70
C PHE A 151 14.29 -18.36 -16.48
N VAL A 152 13.83 -17.67 -15.44
CA VAL A 152 12.41 -17.47 -15.13
C VAL A 152 12.13 -15.97 -15.12
N ASN A 153 11.15 -15.55 -15.91
CA ASN A 153 10.76 -14.15 -16.02
C ASN A 153 9.24 -14.02 -16.00
N ASP A 154 8.72 -13.13 -15.14
CA ASP A 154 7.30 -12.82 -15.03
C ASP A 154 6.42 -14.06 -14.85
N CYS A 155 6.78 -14.93 -13.91
CA CYS A 155 5.97 -16.09 -13.50
C CYS A 155 5.35 -15.82 -12.12
N PRO A 156 4.21 -15.10 -12.03
CA PRO A 156 3.68 -14.56 -10.78
C PRO A 156 3.17 -15.62 -9.79
N ASP A 157 2.72 -16.78 -10.28
CA ASP A 157 2.21 -17.87 -9.43
C ASP A 157 3.27 -18.93 -9.08
N LEU A 158 4.52 -18.75 -9.52
CA LEU A 158 5.60 -19.70 -9.23
C LEU A 158 5.99 -19.59 -7.76
N GLU A 159 5.74 -20.66 -7.00
CA GLU A 159 5.98 -20.71 -5.56
C GLU A 159 7.24 -21.49 -5.19
N ARG A 160 7.61 -22.50 -6.00
CA ARG A 160 8.67 -23.46 -5.67
C ARG A 160 9.54 -23.84 -6.86
N ILE A 161 10.85 -23.87 -6.66
CA ILE A 161 11.85 -24.46 -7.57
C ILE A 161 12.69 -25.45 -6.76
N THR A 162 12.73 -26.72 -7.16
CA THR A 162 13.43 -27.75 -6.38
C THR A 162 14.01 -28.88 -7.23
N ASN A 163 15.01 -29.58 -6.70
CA ASN A 163 15.58 -30.79 -7.31
C ASN A 163 16.23 -30.52 -8.69
N LEU A 164 17.14 -29.54 -8.76
CA LEU A 164 17.98 -29.25 -9.93
C LEU A 164 19.47 -29.32 -9.54
N PRO A 165 20.01 -30.54 -9.35
CA PRO A 165 21.33 -30.76 -8.76
C PRO A 165 22.50 -30.19 -9.57
N ASN A 166 22.39 -30.08 -10.89
CA ASN A 166 23.45 -29.58 -11.78
C ASN A 166 23.27 -28.11 -12.18
N LEU A 167 22.28 -27.41 -11.61
CA LEU A 167 22.01 -26.02 -11.94
C LEU A 167 23.17 -25.12 -11.48
N GLN A 168 23.83 -24.46 -12.43
CA GLN A 168 24.96 -23.56 -12.17
C GLN A 168 24.54 -22.08 -12.21
N LYS A 169 23.54 -21.73 -13.05
CA LYS A 169 23.06 -20.36 -13.19
C LYS A 169 21.55 -20.29 -13.09
N LEU A 170 21.05 -19.47 -12.18
CA LEU A 170 19.63 -19.20 -12.00
C LEU A 170 19.39 -17.70 -12.18
N THR A 171 18.48 -17.34 -13.09
CA THR A 171 18.03 -15.96 -13.27
C THR A 171 16.52 -15.87 -13.00
N ILE A 172 16.15 -15.03 -12.05
CA ILE A 172 14.76 -14.80 -11.64
C ILE A 172 14.45 -13.33 -11.89
N TYR A 173 13.40 -13.07 -12.67
CA TYR A 173 12.88 -11.74 -12.92
C TYR A 173 11.39 -11.69 -12.54
N ASN A 174 11.03 -10.77 -11.63
CA ASN A 174 9.65 -10.47 -11.24
C ASN A 174 8.78 -11.72 -10.96
N CYS A 175 9.16 -12.50 -9.94
CA CYS A 175 8.46 -13.71 -9.50
C CYS A 175 8.10 -13.58 -8.00
N PRO A 176 7.10 -12.75 -7.64
CA PRO A 176 6.88 -12.30 -6.26
C PRO A 176 6.41 -13.40 -5.28
N LYS A 177 5.79 -14.48 -5.76
CA LYS A 177 5.32 -15.59 -4.91
C LYS A 177 6.37 -16.68 -4.67
N LEU A 178 7.55 -16.60 -5.28
CA LEU A 178 8.59 -17.61 -5.11
C LEU A 178 9.09 -17.59 -3.67
N LYS A 179 8.86 -18.69 -2.95
CA LYS A 179 9.19 -18.83 -1.52
C LYS A 179 10.21 -19.93 -1.26
N VAL A 180 10.26 -20.95 -2.10
CA VAL A 180 11.08 -22.15 -1.87
C VAL A 180 12.06 -22.35 -3.01
N LEU A 181 13.34 -22.46 -2.65
CA LEU A 181 14.42 -22.79 -3.56
C LEU A 181 15.37 -23.79 -2.88
N GLU A 182 15.19 -25.08 -3.18
CA GLU A 182 15.79 -26.20 -2.44
C GLU A 182 16.49 -27.20 -3.38
N HIS A 183 17.40 -28.01 -2.83
CA HIS A 183 18.09 -29.08 -3.56
C HIS A 183 18.80 -28.63 -4.86
N ILE A 184 19.46 -27.47 -4.82
CA ILE A 184 20.24 -26.85 -5.92
C ILE A 184 21.72 -26.67 -5.55
N ALA A 185 22.39 -27.78 -5.22
CA ALA A 185 23.71 -27.77 -4.58
C ALA A 185 24.86 -27.19 -5.45
N SER A 186 24.73 -27.23 -6.78
CA SER A 186 25.78 -26.78 -7.72
C SER A 186 25.65 -25.31 -8.14
N LEU A 187 24.75 -24.54 -7.54
CA LEU A 187 24.48 -23.17 -7.99
C LEU A 187 25.71 -22.26 -7.79
N GLU A 188 26.24 -21.74 -8.89
CA GLU A 188 27.40 -20.83 -8.87
C GLU A 188 26.98 -19.36 -8.94
N ARG A 189 25.93 -19.06 -9.72
CA ARG A 189 25.46 -17.70 -9.99
C ARG A 189 23.95 -17.58 -9.84
N LEU A 190 23.53 -16.71 -8.95
CA LEU A 190 22.14 -16.28 -8.78
C LEU A 190 21.97 -14.86 -9.29
N VAL A 191 21.02 -14.63 -10.18
CA VAL A 191 20.63 -13.30 -10.66
C VAL A 191 19.18 -13.07 -10.28
N VAL A 192 18.90 -12.04 -9.50
CA VAL A 192 17.53 -11.66 -9.09
C VAL A 192 17.26 -10.24 -9.54
N LYS A 193 16.17 -10.04 -10.27
CA LYS A 193 15.71 -8.73 -10.73
C LYS A 193 14.26 -8.53 -10.35
N ASP A 194 14.03 -7.71 -9.34
CA ASP A 194 12.70 -7.40 -8.83
C ASP A 194 12.69 -5.99 -8.23
N TYR A 195 11.99 -5.07 -8.89
CA TYR A 195 11.83 -3.69 -8.43
C TYR A 195 10.55 -3.49 -7.62
N THR A 196 9.89 -4.55 -7.16
CA THR A 196 8.76 -4.49 -6.22
C THR A 196 9.16 -5.03 -4.85
N MET A 197 10.28 -5.75 -4.78
CA MET A 197 10.83 -6.37 -3.59
C MET A 197 11.23 -5.34 -2.51
N GLU A 198 10.65 -5.46 -1.32
CA GLU A 198 10.96 -4.61 -0.16
C GLU A 198 12.10 -5.16 0.72
N LYS A 199 12.26 -6.49 0.74
CA LYS A 199 13.25 -7.26 1.52
C LYS A 199 13.76 -8.44 0.69
N LEU A 200 14.98 -8.90 0.94
CA LEU A 200 15.47 -10.10 0.27
C LEU A 200 14.65 -11.33 0.69
N PRO A 201 14.36 -12.28 -0.21
CA PRO A 201 13.59 -13.47 0.12
C PRO A 201 14.31 -14.37 1.12
N GLU A 202 13.53 -15.02 1.98
CA GLU A 202 14.06 -15.87 3.06
C GLU A 202 14.87 -17.06 2.55
N TYR A 203 14.53 -17.60 1.38
CA TYR A 203 15.27 -18.71 0.76
C TYR A 203 16.74 -18.37 0.49
N MET A 204 17.13 -17.09 0.43
CA MET A 204 18.52 -16.70 0.15
C MET A 204 19.48 -17.12 1.26
N ARG A 205 18.98 -17.29 2.50
CA ARG A 205 19.78 -17.78 3.64
C ARG A 205 20.39 -19.15 3.39
N ASP A 206 19.62 -20.05 2.79
CA ASP A 206 20.01 -21.45 2.62
C ASP A 206 20.79 -21.71 1.32
N ILE A 207 20.76 -20.76 0.38
CA ILE A 207 21.38 -20.90 -0.93
C ILE A 207 22.88 -20.63 -0.88
N LYS A 208 23.68 -21.63 -1.25
CA LYS A 208 25.14 -21.55 -1.27
C LYS A 208 25.72 -21.11 -2.62
N ALA A 209 25.22 -20.00 -3.17
CA ALA A 209 25.74 -19.45 -4.43
C ALA A 209 27.07 -18.71 -4.21
N ARG A 210 28.01 -18.81 -5.16
CA ARG A 210 29.27 -18.03 -5.13
C ARG A 210 29.05 -16.57 -5.51
N HIS A 211 28.19 -16.32 -6.50
CA HIS A 211 27.95 -15.00 -7.06
C HIS A 211 26.46 -14.65 -6.99
N LEU A 212 26.12 -13.51 -6.38
CA LEU A 212 24.79 -12.91 -6.45
C LEU A 212 24.84 -11.62 -7.26
N GLN A 213 23.90 -11.49 -8.18
CA GLN A 213 23.64 -10.24 -8.87
C GLN A 213 22.19 -9.81 -8.63
N LEU A 214 22.00 -8.69 -7.93
CA LEU A 214 20.70 -8.17 -7.54
C LEU A 214 20.39 -6.88 -8.31
N PHE A 215 19.18 -6.77 -8.84
CA PHE A 215 18.62 -5.53 -9.37
C PHE A 215 17.32 -5.25 -8.61
N CYS A 216 17.30 -4.17 -7.85
CA CYS A 216 16.21 -3.86 -6.93
C CYS A 216 15.95 -2.35 -6.85
N ARG A 217 14.96 -1.96 -6.05
CA ARG A 217 14.76 -0.55 -5.70
C ARG A 217 15.91 -0.04 -4.83
N LEU A 218 16.18 1.27 -4.91
CA LEU A 218 17.24 1.93 -4.15
C LEU A 218 17.10 1.72 -2.63
N TRP A 219 15.88 1.62 -2.12
CA TRP A 219 15.59 1.27 -0.72
C TRP A 219 16.22 -0.06 -0.29
N LEU A 220 15.90 -1.15 -1.00
CA LEU A 220 16.44 -2.48 -0.68
C LEU A 220 17.95 -2.50 -0.88
N LEU A 221 18.43 -1.81 -1.91
CA LEU A 221 19.87 -1.64 -2.14
C LEU A 221 20.56 -0.95 -0.96
N SER A 222 19.91 0.04 -0.34
CA SER A 222 20.41 0.74 0.83
C SER A 222 20.41 -0.16 2.08
N ALA A 223 19.39 -1.00 2.25
CA ALA A 223 19.37 -2.02 3.30
C ALA A 223 20.50 -3.04 3.13
N VAL A 224 20.83 -3.41 1.89
CA VAL A 224 22.00 -4.25 1.57
C VAL A 224 23.31 -3.50 1.84
N ALA A 225 23.37 -2.20 1.55
CA ALA A 225 24.54 -1.35 1.78
C ALA A 225 24.91 -1.19 3.27
N ALA A 226 23.92 -1.33 4.17
CA ALA A 226 24.16 -1.32 5.62
C ALA A 226 25.09 -2.46 6.10
N GLY A 227 25.33 -3.47 5.26
CA GLY A 227 26.31 -4.51 5.52
C GLY A 227 26.04 -5.25 6.84
N GLN A 228 27.08 -5.48 7.64
CA GLN A 228 27.02 -6.24 8.90
C GLN A 228 26.00 -5.70 9.92
N SER A 229 25.66 -4.41 9.85
CA SER A 229 24.67 -3.77 10.73
C SER A 229 23.24 -3.85 10.19
N GLY A 230 23.05 -4.35 8.96
CA GLY A 230 21.77 -4.39 8.26
C GLY A 230 20.97 -5.67 8.50
N THR A 231 19.64 -5.58 8.38
CA THR A 231 18.70 -6.70 8.55
C THR A 231 18.78 -7.75 7.44
N GLU A 232 19.43 -7.43 6.32
CA GLU A 232 19.55 -8.32 5.15
C GLU A 232 20.88 -9.08 5.11
N TRP A 233 21.80 -8.80 6.05
CA TRP A 233 23.18 -9.30 6.03
C TRP A 233 23.29 -10.83 6.03
N ASP A 234 22.50 -11.47 6.89
CA ASP A 234 22.46 -12.93 7.05
C ASP A 234 21.99 -13.66 5.79
N LYS A 235 21.33 -12.97 4.85
CA LYS A 235 20.81 -13.54 3.61
C LYS A 235 21.83 -13.60 2.46
N PHE A 236 22.93 -12.84 2.53
CA PHE A 236 23.94 -12.83 1.45
C PHE A 236 25.38 -12.89 1.93
N SER A 237 25.67 -12.69 3.22
CA SER A 237 27.04 -12.63 3.75
C SER A 237 27.87 -13.89 3.53
N HIS A 238 27.24 -15.05 3.40
CA HIS A 238 27.90 -16.33 3.09
C HIS A 238 28.40 -16.43 1.64
N MET A 239 27.91 -15.60 0.73
CA MET A 239 28.29 -15.60 -0.69
C MET A 239 29.67 -14.97 -0.90
N GLU A 240 30.42 -15.40 -1.92
CA GLU A 240 31.78 -14.90 -2.17
C GLU A 240 31.77 -13.49 -2.77
N HIS A 241 30.88 -13.26 -3.73
CA HIS A 241 30.77 -12.01 -4.49
C HIS A 241 29.30 -11.59 -4.62
N VAL A 242 28.98 -10.36 -4.20
CA VAL A 242 27.63 -9.78 -4.39
C VAL A 242 27.75 -8.49 -5.17
N LYS A 243 26.93 -8.34 -6.20
CA LYS A 243 26.78 -7.14 -7.01
C LYS A 243 25.32 -6.73 -7.03
N ALA A 244 24.95 -5.73 -6.25
CA ALA A 244 23.60 -5.22 -6.20
C ALA A 244 23.52 -3.85 -6.88
N TYR A 245 22.43 -3.59 -7.60
CA TYR A 245 22.22 -2.39 -8.38
C TYR A 245 20.80 -1.84 -8.21
N ALA A 246 20.67 -0.52 -8.31
CA ALA A 246 19.40 0.17 -8.45
C ALA A 246 19.51 1.21 -9.59
N GLY A 247 18.43 1.32 -10.35
CA GLY A 247 18.36 2.19 -11.51
C GLY A 247 17.86 3.59 -11.17
N ASP A 248 18.16 4.53 -12.06
CA ASP A 248 17.58 5.88 -12.09
C ASP A 248 17.48 6.32 -13.56
N GLY A 249 16.26 6.59 -14.02
CA GLY A 249 15.95 6.85 -15.43
C GLY A 249 16.55 5.79 -16.36
N ASP A 250 17.39 6.25 -17.31
CA ASP A 250 18.05 5.39 -18.30
C ASP A 250 19.25 4.61 -17.73
N ASN A 251 19.79 5.00 -16.57
CA ASN A 251 20.94 4.33 -15.97
C ASN A 251 20.51 3.27 -14.94
N GLN A 252 20.35 2.04 -15.42
CA GLN A 252 19.96 0.87 -14.61
C GLN A 252 20.99 0.43 -13.55
N ARG A 253 22.17 1.04 -13.52
CA ARG A 253 23.25 0.76 -12.54
C ARG A 253 23.81 2.02 -11.90
N LYS A 254 23.00 3.10 -11.80
CA LYS A 254 23.42 4.37 -11.17
C LYS A 254 23.94 4.11 -9.75
N TRP A 255 23.20 3.32 -8.98
CA TRP A 255 23.54 2.97 -7.61
C TRP A 255 24.02 1.53 -7.53
N TYR A 256 25.03 1.29 -6.70
CA TYR A 256 25.61 -0.04 -6.54
C TYR A 256 26.06 -0.35 -5.12
N VAL A 257 26.06 -1.64 -4.81
CA VAL A 257 26.76 -2.25 -3.69
C VAL A 257 27.57 -3.43 -4.23
N LEU A 258 28.86 -3.44 -3.94
CA LEU A 258 29.80 -4.48 -4.28
C LEU A 258 30.33 -5.06 -2.99
N TYR A 259 30.18 -6.36 -2.79
CA TYR A 259 30.69 -7.06 -1.61
C TYR A 259 31.57 -8.22 -2.03
N MET A 260 32.73 -8.35 -1.36
CA MET A 260 33.64 -9.48 -1.50
C MET A 260 34.03 -10.04 -0.13
N ARG A 261 33.80 -11.34 0.06
CA ARG A 261 34.05 -12.00 1.35
C ARG A 261 35.53 -12.14 1.70
N GLY A 262 36.40 -12.30 0.70
CA GLY A 262 37.84 -12.58 0.88
C GLY A 262 38.66 -11.42 1.48
N ASP A 263 38.18 -10.17 1.38
CA ASP A 263 38.87 -8.96 1.84
C ASP A 263 38.24 -8.44 3.14
N ASN A 264 38.26 -9.19 4.24
CA ASN A 264 37.66 -8.80 5.53
C ASN A 264 36.16 -8.38 5.43
N CYS A 265 35.40 -9.00 4.52
CA CYS A 265 34.02 -8.60 4.23
C CYS A 265 33.89 -7.14 3.75
N LYS A 266 34.82 -6.67 2.91
CA LYS A 266 34.76 -5.33 2.34
C LYS A 266 33.49 -5.14 1.50
N LEU A 267 32.68 -4.19 1.92
CA LEU A 267 31.52 -3.70 1.20
C LEU A 267 31.83 -2.31 0.66
N ASP A 268 31.79 -2.17 -0.65
CA ASP A 268 31.99 -0.94 -1.40
C ASP A 268 30.66 -0.50 -2.00
N SER A 269 30.30 0.77 -1.83
CA SER A 269 29.04 1.29 -2.31
C SER A 269 29.15 2.78 -2.59
N ASN A 270 28.48 3.24 -3.64
CA ASN A 270 28.27 4.67 -3.86
C ASN A 270 27.00 5.20 -3.17
N ILE A 271 26.44 4.42 -2.24
CA ILE A 271 25.31 4.79 -1.39
C ILE A 271 25.90 5.22 -0.05
N SER A 272 25.84 6.52 0.23
CA SER A 272 26.19 7.05 1.55
C SER A 272 24.96 7.00 2.47
N ASN A 273 25.04 6.25 3.58
CA ASN A 273 23.99 6.24 4.60
C ASN A 273 23.65 7.66 5.10
N SER A 274 24.64 8.57 5.12
CA SER A 274 24.49 9.97 5.52
C SER A 274 23.81 10.89 4.50
N THR A 275 23.78 10.53 3.21
CA THR A 275 23.10 11.35 2.18
C THR A 275 21.69 10.86 1.87
N ILE A 276 21.25 9.75 2.49
CA ILE A 276 19.96 9.16 2.15
C ILE A 276 19.09 8.98 3.40
N PHE A 277 19.58 8.67 4.61
CA PHE A 277 18.66 8.23 5.67
C PHE A 277 18.75 8.92 7.03
N GLU A 278 19.76 9.75 7.29
CA GLU A 278 19.82 10.62 8.48
C GLU A 278 20.37 11.98 8.08
N GLU A 279 19.52 12.82 7.52
CA GLU A 279 19.86 14.22 7.34
C GLU A 279 19.12 15.02 8.40
N THR A 280 19.92 15.65 9.27
CA THR A 280 19.45 16.59 10.29
C THR A 280 18.85 17.80 9.59
N LEU A 281 17.68 18.25 10.08
CA LEU A 281 17.07 19.51 9.67
C LEU A 281 18.12 20.62 9.54
N SER A 282 18.16 21.28 8.38
CA SER A 282 19.11 22.36 8.11
C SER A 282 18.91 23.51 9.10
N PRO A 283 19.97 24.26 9.48
CA PRO A 283 19.83 25.37 10.43
C PRO A 283 18.83 26.45 10.00
N SER A 284 18.65 26.66 8.69
CA SER A 284 17.66 27.59 8.13
C SER A 284 16.20 27.17 8.37
N MET A 285 15.98 25.91 8.74
CA MET A 285 14.68 25.35 9.10
C MET A 285 14.37 25.48 10.60
N VAL A 286 15.21 26.17 11.38
CA VAL A 286 14.94 26.42 12.80
C VAL A 286 15.11 27.91 13.06
N ASP A 287 14.04 28.57 13.49
CA ASP A 287 14.10 29.99 13.85
C ASP A 287 14.72 30.19 15.25
N ALA A 288 14.87 31.45 15.67
CA ALA A 288 15.42 31.80 16.97
C ALA A 288 14.56 31.33 18.17
N GLN A 289 13.28 31.05 17.95
CA GLN A 289 12.34 30.55 18.97
C GLN A 289 12.27 29.02 19.01
N GLY A 290 12.86 28.34 18.02
CA GLY A 290 12.97 26.90 17.94
C GLY A 290 11.92 26.26 17.00
N PHE A 291 12.15 24.99 16.69
CA PHE A 291 11.37 24.22 15.72
C PHE A 291 9.86 24.22 16.01
N ASP A 292 9.48 23.96 17.26
CA ASP A 292 8.07 23.82 17.65
C ASP A 292 7.28 25.14 17.45
N SER A 293 7.94 26.30 17.58
CA SER A 293 7.29 27.60 17.34
C SER A 293 6.92 27.79 15.87
N LEU A 294 7.83 27.39 14.97
CA LEU A 294 7.74 27.61 13.53
C LEU A 294 6.77 26.65 12.83
N TYR A 295 6.72 25.38 13.27
CA TYR A 295 5.94 24.32 12.62
C TYR A 295 4.73 23.82 13.42
N LYS A 296 4.55 24.29 14.67
CA LYS A 296 3.43 23.90 15.56
C LYS A 296 3.25 22.38 15.73
N VAL A 297 4.32 21.62 15.53
CA VAL A 297 4.39 20.17 15.73
C VAL A 297 5.72 19.81 16.39
N ARG A 298 5.77 18.71 17.15
CA ARG A 298 7.00 18.21 17.76
C ARG A 298 7.95 17.60 16.73
N ARG A 299 9.25 17.53 17.07
CA ARG A 299 10.25 16.81 16.26
C ARG A 299 9.96 15.31 16.09
N SER A 300 9.34 14.66 17.07
CA SER A 300 8.90 13.27 16.96
C SER A 300 7.83 13.10 15.88
N THR A 301 6.88 14.04 15.81
CA THR A 301 5.86 14.12 14.76
C THR A 301 6.50 14.29 13.38
N LEU A 302 7.49 15.19 13.25
CA LEU A 302 8.25 15.35 12.01
C LEU A 302 8.93 14.03 11.59
N SER A 303 9.59 13.34 12.53
CA SER A 303 10.29 12.08 12.26
C SER A 303 9.34 11.01 11.75
N TYR A 304 8.16 10.89 12.38
CA TYR A 304 7.11 9.97 11.93
C TYR A 304 6.60 10.31 10.52
N VAL A 305 6.28 11.59 10.27
CA VAL A 305 5.83 12.04 8.94
C VAL A 305 6.91 11.77 7.88
N CYS A 306 8.18 12.04 8.18
CA CYS A 306 9.30 11.70 7.30
C CYS A 306 9.32 10.21 6.99
N SER A 307 9.08 9.32 7.97
CA SER A 307 9.05 7.87 7.75
C SER A 307 7.93 7.44 6.79
N LEU A 308 6.77 8.10 6.84
CA LEU A 308 5.61 7.82 5.98
C LEU A 308 5.89 8.19 4.52
N VAL A 309 6.36 9.43 4.29
CA VAL A 309 6.54 9.99 2.94
C VAL A 309 7.89 9.64 2.31
N ARG A 310 8.76 8.97 3.07
CA ARG A 310 10.11 8.61 2.68
C ARG A 310 10.20 7.97 1.29
N ILE A 311 9.40 6.94 1.04
CA ILE A 311 9.46 6.17 -0.21
C ILE A 311 9.00 7.03 -1.41
N PRO A 312 7.83 7.69 -1.39
CA PRO A 312 7.43 8.61 -2.45
C PRO A 312 8.46 9.70 -2.75
N PHE A 313 9.06 10.32 -1.72
CA PHE A 313 10.10 11.32 -1.94
C PHE A 313 11.36 10.75 -2.58
N PHE A 314 11.75 9.51 -2.27
CA PHE A 314 12.87 8.84 -2.94
C PHE A 314 12.59 8.51 -4.40
N GLU A 315 11.36 8.13 -4.72
CA GLU A 315 10.96 7.85 -6.10
C GLU A 315 10.97 9.14 -6.94
N ASP A 316 10.51 10.27 -6.38
CA ASP A 316 10.51 11.58 -7.08
C ASP A 316 11.92 12.23 -7.15
N MET A 317 12.79 11.97 -6.17
CA MET A 317 14.21 12.42 -6.15
C MET A 317 15.00 12.02 -7.40
N THR A 318 14.60 10.96 -8.09
CA THR A 318 15.29 10.44 -9.28
C THR A 318 15.15 11.36 -10.50
N ALA A 319 14.12 12.21 -10.55
CA ALA A 319 13.91 13.11 -11.68
C ALA A 319 14.63 14.47 -11.51
N ARG A 320 14.70 15.00 -10.28
CA ARG A 320 15.30 16.31 -9.94
C ARG A 320 15.78 16.31 -8.49
N GLU A 321 16.98 16.80 -8.23
CA GLU A 321 17.48 17.05 -6.86
C GLU A 321 17.11 18.49 -6.46
N PRO A 322 16.05 18.72 -5.66
CA PRO A 322 15.70 20.06 -5.21
C PRO A 322 16.78 20.60 -4.27
N THR A 323 17.15 21.86 -4.49
CA THR A 323 18.24 22.55 -3.80
C THR A 323 17.75 23.84 -3.13
N PHE A 324 18.50 24.27 -2.12
CA PHE A 324 18.51 25.63 -1.62
C PHE A 324 19.03 26.60 -2.70
N VAL A 325 18.77 27.89 -2.53
CA VAL A 325 19.26 28.96 -3.42
C VAL A 325 20.80 29.00 -3.47
N ASP A 326 21.48 28.58 -2.40
CA ASP A 326 22.94 28.47 -2.32
C ASP A 326 23.52 27.21 -2.99
N GLY A 327 22.67 26.37 -3.58
CA GLY A 327 23.05 25.15 -4.30
C GLY A 327 23.18 23.89 -3.42
N ARG A 328 23.03 23.98 -2.10
CA ARG A 328 22.97 22.79 -1.23
C ARG A 328 21.71 21.98 -1.51
N VAL A 329 21.81 20.65 -1.47
CA VAL A 329 20.65 19.76 -1.69
C VAL A 329 19.74 19.78 -0.46
N LEU A 330 18.43 19.81 -0.69
CA LEU A 330 17.43 19.72 0.37
C LEU A 330 17.31 18.27 0.85
N SER A 331 17.44 18.09 2.17
CA SER A 331 17.22 16.80 2.81
C SER A 331 15.77 16.35 2.82
N LEU A 332 15.50 15.08 3.14
CA LEU A 332 14.11 14.63 3.36
C LEU A 332 13.44 15.45 4.46
N GLN A 333 14.13 15.68 5.59
CA GLN A 333 13.57 16.47 6.68
C GLN A 333 13.34 17.93 6.26
N ASP A 334 14.25 18.52 5.49
CA ASP A 334 14.08 19.88 4.95
C ASP A 334 12.89 19.98 4.01
N ARG A 335 12.70 18.98 3.14
CA ARG A 335 11.56 18.95 2.21
C ARG A 335 10.23 18.84 2.94
N VAL A 336 10.15 17.93 3.91
CA VAL A 336 8.97 17.80 4.77
C VAL A 336 8.73 19.10 5.53
N ALA A 337 9.78 19.73 6.06
CA ALA A 337 9.68 21.02 6.74
C ALA A 337 9.17 22.13 5.82
N VAL A 338 9.66 22.22 4.58
CA VAL A 338 9.16 23.18 3.58
C VAL A 338 7.66 22.99 3.34
N ALA A 339 7.21 21.76 3.12
CA ALA A 339 5.79 21.47 2.89
C ALA A 339 4.94 21.78 4.14
N LEU A 340 5.39 21.37 5.33
CA LEU A 340 4.72 21.70 6.60
C LEU A 340 4.64 23.21 6.82
N ARG A 341 5.68 23.96 6.44
CA ARG A 341 5.68 25.42 6.53
C ARG A 341 4.59 26.04 5.68
N VAL A 342 4.45 25.60 4.42
CA VAL A 342 3.38 26.06 3.52
C VAL A 342 2.00 25.78 4.13
N LEU A 343 1.77 24.56 4.62
CA LEU A 343 0.46 24.17 5.16
C LEU A 343 0.14 24.90 6.47
N ASN A 344 1.12 25.07 7.35
CA ASN A 344 0.94 25.72 8.64
C ASN A 344 0.75 27.23 8.51
N SER A 345 1.56 27.91 7.70
CA SER A 345 1.47 29.37 7.61
C SER A 345 0.38 29.85 6.64
N GLY A 346 0.05 29.06 5.62
CA GLY A 346 -0.84 29.48 4.54
C GLY A 346 -0.20 30.51 3.59
N ASP A 347 1.10 30.79 3.76
CA ASP A 347 1.82 31.75 2.94
C ASP A 347 2.04 31.23 1.51
N SER A 348 2.27 32.16 0.58
CA SER A 348 2.62 31.80 -0.80
C SER A 348 3.96 31.04 -0.89
N PRO A 349 4.15 30.17 -1.90
CA PRO A 349 5.44 29.51 -2.15
C PRO A 349 6.63 30.50 -2.27
N VAL A 350 6.39 31.72 -2.75
CA VAL A 350 7.40 32.80 -2.84
C VAL A 350 7.83 33.25 -1.45
N THR A 351 6.86 33.51 -0.57
CA THR A 351 7.12 33.97 0.81
C THR A 351 7.84 32.88 1.61
N VAL A 352 7.36 31.64 1.53
CA VAL A 352 7.99 30.50 2.21
C VAL A 352 9.41 30.29 1.67
N GLY A 353 9.57 30.29 0.34
CA GLY A 353 10.87 30.14 -0.30
C GLY A 353 11.88 31.19 0.13
N SER A 354 11.46 32.45 0.18
CA SER A 354 12.30 33.57 0.65
C SER A 354 12.72 33.41 2.11
N SER A 355 11.85 32.88 2.97
CA SER A 355 12.14 32.67 4.39
C SER A 355 13.08 31.48 4.66
N LEU A 356 13.01 30.42 3.84
CA LEU A 356 13.78 29.19 4.04
C LEU A 356 15.01 29.07 3.13
N GLY A 357 15.21 30.02 2.21
CA GLY A 357 16.30 30.01 1.23
C GLY A 357 16.10 28.97 0.13
N VAL A 358 14.85 28.77 -0.31
CA VAL A 358 14.46 27.78 -1.34
C VAL A 358 13.73 28.49 -2.48
N ASN A 359 13.95 28.08 -3.73
CA ASN A 359 13.26 28.67 -4.87
C ASN A 359 11.74 28.36 -4.85
N GLU A 360 10.91 29.31 -5.30
CA GLU A 360 9.45 29.17 -5.35
C GLU A 360 9.00 27.87 -6.07
N SER A 361 9.59 27.58 -7.23
CA SER A 361 9.28 26.38 -8.01
C SER A 361 9.61 25.10 -7.25
N THR A 362 10.67 25.12 -6.44
CA THR A 362 11.08 24.01 -5.58
C THR A 362 10.11 23.85 -4.40
N VAL A 363 9.68 24.94 -3.77
CA VAL A 363 8.66 24.91 -2.70
C VAL A 363 7.36 24.30 -3.20
N SER A 364 6.87 24.74 -4.37
CA SER A 364 5.65 24.22 -5.00
C SER A 364 5.76 22.73 -5.32
N LEU A 365 6.88 22.31 -5.92
CA LEU A 365 7.13 20.90 -6.26
C LEU A 365 7.17 20.03 -5.00
N VAL A 366 7.97 20.41 -4.00
CA VAL A 366 8.13 19.66 -2.75
C VAL A 366 6.80 19.54 -2.00
N THR A 367 6.01 20.61 -1.97
CA THR A 367 4.69 20.60 -1.31
C THR A 367 3.72 19.68 -2.03
N GLN A 368 3.71 19.70 -3.37
CA GLN A 368 2.87 18.78 -4.15
C GLN A 368 3.23 17.32 -3.89
N VAL A 369 4.52 16.97 -3.99
CA VAL A 369 5.02 15.60 -3.74
C VAL A 369 4.68 15.16 -2.32
N PHE A 370 4.84 16.06 -1.35
CA PHE A 370 4.47 15.80 0.04
C PHE A 370 2.99 15.46 0.21
N VAL A 371 2.11 16.28 -0.37
CA VAL A 371 0.66 16.10 -0.28
C VAL A 371 0.23 14.78 -0.94
N GLU A 372 0.78 14.46 -2.11
CA GLU A 372 0.52 13.18 -2.78
C GLU A 372 1.00 11.99 -1.94
N ALA A 373 2.22 12.07 -1.41
CA ALA A 373 2.79 11.04 -0.53
C ALA A 373 1.95 10.81 0.74
N MET A 374 1.45 11.89 1.35
CA MET A 374 0.57 11.81 2.51
C MET A 374 -0.75 11.12 2.16
N CYS A 375 -1.39 11.49 1.05
CA CYS A 375 -2.61 10.82 0.60
C CYS A 375 -2.41 9.32 0.34
N ASP A 376 -1.25 8.90 -0.16
CA ASP A 376 -1.01 7.49 -0.45
C ASP A 376 -0.63 6.68 0.80
N ARG A 377 0.03 7.31 1.78
CA ARG A 377 0.68 6.61 2.89
C ARG A 377 -0.01 6.81 4.24
N ALA A 378 -0.77 7.89 4.42
CA ALA A 378 -1.31 8.28 5.73
C ALA A 378 -2.85 8.18 5.83
N MET A 379 -3.56 7.76 4.79
CA MET A 379 -5.04 7.68 4.81
C MET A 379 -5.59 6.77 5.92
N HIS A 380 -4.83 5.77 6.34
CA HIS A 380 -5.18 4.91 7.47
C HIS A 380 -5.28 5.66 8.82
N HIS A 381 -4.75 6.90 8.92
CA HIS A 381 -4.99 7.75 10.09
C HIS A 381 -6.40 8.34 10.11
N CYS A 382 -7.14 8.34 9.00
CA CYS A 382 -8.51 8.86 8.90
C CYS A 382 -9.48 7.76 8.44
N SER A 383 -9.37 6.56 9.04
CA SER A 383 -10.26 5.43 8.76
C SER A 383 -11.24 5.17 9.89
N TRP A 384 -12.44 4.69 9.53
CA TRP A 384 -13.45 4.24 10.48
C TRP A 384 -12.86 3.28 11.54
N PRO A 385 -13.12 3.50 12.84
CA PRO A 385 -12.48 2.72 13.89
C PRO A 385 -13.03 1.29 13.97
N GLY A 386 -12.14 0.33 14.25
CA GLY A 386 -12.54 -1.04 14.60
C GLY A 386 -13.29 -1.11 15.94
N SER A 387 -13.91 -2.26 16.22
CA SER A 387 -14.84 -2.45 17.35
C SER A 387 -14.30 -2.00 18.70
N THR A 388 -13.07 -2.38 19.06
CA THR A 388 -12.48 -2.02 20.36
C THR A 388 -12.26 -0.50 20.52
N LYS A 389 -11.86 0.19 19.45
CA LYS A 389 -11.70 1.66 19.48
C LYS A 389 -13.07 2.35 19.47
N MET A 390 -14.03 1.80 18.73
CA MET A 390 -15.42 2.28 18.73
C MET A 390 -16.04 2.24 20.12
N GLU A 391 -15.90 1.16 20.88
CA GLU A 391 -16.42 1.08 22.25
C GLU A 391 -15.86 2.19 23.17
N LYS A 392 -14.58 2.54 23.01
CA LYS A 392 -13.96 3.65 23.76
C LYS A 392 -14.58 5.00 23.38
N ILE A 393 -14.85 5.22 22.10
CA ILE A 393 -15.47 6.45 21.60
C ILE A 393 -16.89 6.58 22.15
N LYS A 394 -17.69 5.51 22.05
CA LYS A 394 -19.06 5.47 22.59
C LYS A 394 -19.10 5.73 24.08
N HIS A 395 -18.18 5.10 24.84
CA HIS A 395 -18.07 5.33 26.27
C HIS A 395 -17.71 6.80 26.60
N LYS A 396 -16.83 7.45 25.82
CA LYS A 396 -16.52 8.88 26.04
C LYS A 396 -17.71 9.79 25.73
N PHE A 397 -18.47 9.53 24.67
CA PHE A 397 -19.69 10.31 24.39
C PHE A 397 -20.75 10.13 25.47
N ASP A 398 -20.91 8.92 25.99
CA ASP A 398 -21.80 8.66 27.11
C ASP A 398 -21.32 9.36 28.39
N LYS A 399 -20.03 9.23 28.73
CA LYS A 399 -19.47 9.86 29.93
C LYS A 399 -19.53 11.39 29.90
N ILE A 400 -19.18 12.02 28.77
CA ILE A 400 -19.02 13.48 28.67
C ILE A 400 -20.36 14.17 28.36
N HIS A 401 -21.18 13.55 27.50
CA HIS A 401 -22.40 14.17 27.00
C HIS A 401 -23.66 13.40 27.39
N GLY A 402 -23.54 12.27 28.07
CA GLY A 402 -24.66 11.40 28.41
C GLY A 402 -25.34 10.79 27.20
N LEU A 403 -24.63 10.63 26.08
CA LEU A 403 -25.17 10.08 24.83
C LEU A 403 -24.71 8.63 24.65
N PRO A 404 -25.47 7.63 25.16
CA PRO A 404 -25.07 6.23 25.09
C PRO A 404 -25.07 5.73 23.65
N ASN A 405 -24.11 4.86 23.32
CA ASN A 405 -23.94 4.26 21.99
C ASN A 405 -23.72 5.26 20.83
N CYS A 406 -23.40 6.53 21.13
CA CYS A 406 -23.08 7.54 20.13
C CYS A 406 -21.65 7.35 19.59
N CYS A 407 -21.51 7.16 18.28
CA CYS A 407 -20.26 6.84 17.61
C CYS A 407 -19.48 8.06 17.11
N GLY A 408 -20.08 9.25 17.11
CA GLY A 408 -19.42 10.45 16.60
C GLY A 408 -20.36 11.55 16.13
N VAL A 409 -19.77 12.66 15.71
CA VAL A 409 -20.46 13.84 15.18
C VAL A 409 -20.18 13.96 13.69
N VAL A 410 -21.20 13.92 12.84
CA VAL A 410 -21.05 14.27 11.42
C VAL A 410 -21.23 15.76 11.22
N HIS A 411 -20.36 16.35 10.40
CA HIS A 411 -20.39 17.77 10.09
C HIS A 411 -19.93 18.05 8.66
N THR A 412 -20.50 19.09 8.05
CA THR A 412 -20.10 19.60 6.72
C THR A 412 -19.21 20.83 6.89
N TYR A 413 -17.95 20.69 6.54
CA TYR A 413 -16.97 21.77 6.52
C TYR A 413 -16.98 22.51 5.18
N HIS A 414 -17.23 23.82 5.26
CA HIS A 414 -17.10 24.74 4.14
C HIS A 414 -15.75 25.46 4.25
N ILE A 415 -14.84 25.15 3.31
CA ILE A 415 -13.52 25.77 3.23
C ILE A 415 -13.51 26.68 1.99
N THR A 416 -13.57 27.97 2.22
CA THR A 416 -13.67 28.99 1.17
C THR A 416 -12.28 29.53 0.87
N PHE A 417 -11.89 29.52 -0.40
CA PHE A 417 -10.67 30.14 -0.91
C PHE A 417 -11.02 31.39 -1.71
N GLY A 418 -10.31 32.49 -1.47
CA GLY A 418 -10.54 33.74 -2.19
C GLY A 418 -10.24 33.62 -3.69
N SER A 419 -11.08 34.21 -4.54
CA SER A 419 -10.86 34.20 -5.99
C SER A 419 -9.51 34.83 -6.38
N GLN A 420 -8.74 34.14 -7.23
CA GLN A 420 -7.50 34.67 -7.81
C GLN A 420 -7.73 35.49 -9.09
N ASN A 421 -8.94 35.45 -9.65
CA ASN A 421 -9.24 36.12 -10.90
C ASN A 421 -10.15 37.32 -10.63
N PRO A 422 -9.69 38.56 -10.84
CA PRO A 422 -10.47 39.76 -10.53
C PRO A 422 -11.80 39.85 -11.31
N ASP A 423 -11.94 39.10 -12.41
CA ASP A 423 -13.17 39.03 -13.21
C ASP A 423 -14.15 37.93 -12.77
N HIS A 424 -13.75 37.01 -11.88
CA HIS A 424 -14.63 36.00 -11.29
C HIS A 424 -14.84 36.31 -9.80
N GLU A 425 -16.02 36.81 -9.44
CA GLU A 425 -16.38 37.16 -8.06
C GLU A 425 -16.71 35.93 -7.17
N GLU A 426 -16.77 34.72 -7.74
CA GLU A 426 -17.18 33.53 -7.00
C GLU A 426 -15.99 32.82 -6.37
N ASN A 427 -16.03 32.67 -5.04
CA ASN A 427 -14.98 31.99 -4.28
C ASN A 427 -14.96 30.49 -4.57
N ASP A 428 -13.77 29.89 -4.55
CA ASP A 428 -13.61 28.44 -4.64
C ASP A 428 -13.95 27.80 -3.28
N VAL A 429 -15.08 27.08 -3.19
CA VAL A 429 -15.53 26.49 -1.90
C VAL A 429 -15.34 24.99 -1.86
N VAL A 430 -14.36 24.45 -1.14
CA VAL A 430 -14.22 23.00 -0.91
C VAL A 430 -15.21 22.55 0.17
N LEU A 431 -16.04 21.55 -0.18
CA LEU A 431 -16.99 20.92 0.72
C LEU A 431 -16.43 19.58 1.20
N MET A 432 -16.19 19.46 2.50
CA MET A 432 -15.74 18.23 3.14
C MET A 432 -16.75 17.81 4.21
N GLN A 433 -17.32 16.62 4.09
CA GLN A 433 -18.09 16.02 5.18
C GLN A 433 -17.18 15.11 5.97
N ALA A 434 -17.20 15.19 7.30
CA ALA A 434 -16.42 14.30 8.13
C ALA A 434 -17.17 13.88 9.38
N ILE A 435 -16.76 12.75 9.95
CA ILE A 435 -17.21 12.27 11.25
C ILE A 435 -16.09 12.47 12.25
N VAL A 436 -16.39 13.14 13.36
CA VAL A 436 -15.43 13.51 14.39
C VAL A 436 -15.76 12.78 15.69
N ASP A 437 -14.75 12.24 16.36
CA ASP A 437 -14.90 11.66 17.70
C ASP A 437 -14.81 12.71 18.82
N SER A 438 -14.97 12.27 20.07
CA SER A 438 -14.93 13.15 21.25
C SER A 438 -13.55 13.79 21.51
N ASP A 439 -12.47 13.22 20.95
CA ASP A 439 -11.10 13.73 21.06
C ASP A 439 -10.74 14.68 19.89
N MET A 440 -11.74 15.10 19.11
CA MET A 440 -11.59 15.94 17.91
C MET A 440 -10.82 15.27 16.76
N ARG A 441 -10.74 13.93 16.75
CA ARG A 441 -10.13 13.18 15.65
C ARG A 441 -11.13 13.01 14.51
N LEU A 442 -10.64 13.18 13.28
CA LEU A 442 -11.41 12.93 12.06
C LEU A 442 -11.40 11.42 11.78
N MET A 443 -12.50 10.72 12.04
CA MET A 443 -12.58 9.27 11.82
C MET A 443 -12.69 8.92 10.34
N GLU A 444 -13.43 9.70 9.57
CA GLU A 444 -13.67 9.47 8.15
C GLU A 444 -14.09 10.78 7.50
N PHE A 445 -13.69 11.03 6.25
CA PHE A 445 -14.07 12.25 5.53
C PHE A 445 -14.19 12.05 4.03
N TRP A 446 -15.13 12.77 3.41
CA TRP A 446 -15.42 12.70 1.99
C TRP A 446 -15.57 14.11 1.41
N PHE A 447 -15.17 14.27 0.16
CA PHE A 447 -15.39 15.50 -0.59
C PHE A 447 -16.62 15.34 -1.48
N GLY A 448 -17.55 16.30 -1.44
CA GLY A 448 -18.67 16.35 -2.40
C GLY A 448 -19.96 15.61 -2.05
N GLY A 449 -20.09 14.99 -0.86
CA GLY A 449 -21.40 14.58 -0.31
C GLY A 449 -21.69 13.07 -0.15
N ASP A 450 -20.76 12.18 -0.49
CA ASP A 450 -21.01 10.72 -0.53
C ASP A 450 -20.87 9.98 0.82
N LEU A 451 -20.66 10.71 1.92
CA LEU A 451 -20.35 10.10 3.22
C LEU A 451 -21.54 9.29 3.77
N LEU A 452 -22.76 9.83 3.72
CA LEU A 452 -23.94 9.18 4.27
C LEU A 452 -24.29 7.89 3.52
N GLU A 453 -24.17 7.90 2.20
CA GLU A 453 -24.37 6.70 1.36
C GLU A 453 -23.31 5.64 1.65
N SER A 454 -22.07 6.05 1.94
CA SER A 454 -20.98 5.13 2.29
C SER A 454 -21.20 4.48 3.66
N ILE A 455 -21.67 5.22 4.67
CA ILE A 455 -22.07 4.66 5.97
C ILE A 455 -23.11 3.55 5.77
N GLU A 456 -24.11 3.80 4.92
CA GLU A 456 -25.13 2.81 4.58
C GLU A 456 -24.51 1.60 3.86
N LYS A 457 -23.77 1.84 2.78
CA LYS A 457 -23.15 0.79 1.97
C LYS A 457 -22.23 -0.14 2.77
N TYR A 458 -21.43 0.39 3.69
CA TYR A 458 -20.44 -0.37 4.45
C TYR A 458 -20.92 -0.80 5.84
N ALA A 459 -22.17 -0.47 6.20
CA ALA A 459 -22.80 -0.84 7.47
C ALA A 459 -21.95 -0.49 8.72
N TRP A 460 -21.35 0.71 8.70
CA TRP A 460 -20.41 1.17 9.74
C TRP A 460 -21.02 1.32 11.15
N LEU A 461 -22.35 1.42 11.26
CA LEU A 461 -23.11 1.62 12.50
C LEU A 461 -23.99 0.40 12.84
N ASN A 462 -23.49 -0.81 12.58
CA ASN A 462 -24.22 -2.07 12.80
C ASN A 462 -23.70 -2.86 14.01
N GLY A 463 -23.15 -2.17 15.01
CA GLY A 463 -22.66 -2.78 16.25
C GLY A 463 -23.78 -3.12 17.25
N GLY A 464 -23.37 -3.33 18.50
CA GLY A 464 -24.27 -3.77 19.58
C GLY A 464 -25.33 -2.73 19.93
N LYS A 465 -26.50 -3.20 20.39
CA LYS A 465 -27.55 -2.36 20.95
C LYS A 465 -27.36 -2.18 22.45
N VAL A 466 -27.69 -1.00 22.95
CA VAL A 466 -27.70 -0.66 24.39
C VAL A 466 -29.15 -0.55 24.87
N LYS A 467 -29.44 -1.09 26.04
CA LYS A 467 -30.76 -1.04 26.66
C LYS A 467 -30.90 0.23 27.51
N LEU A 468 -31.94 1.01 27.26
CA LEU A 468 -32.29 2.22 28.01
C LEU A 468 -33.11 1.89 29.26
N SER A 469 -33.35 2.92 30.09
CA SER A 469 -34.07 2.83 31.37
C SER A 469 -35.54 2.40 31.22
N ASP A 470 -36.18 2.70 30.11
CA ASP A 470 -37.56 2.28 29.78
C ASP A 470 -37.64 0.86 29.20
N GLY A 471 -36.48 0.21 29.01
CA GLY A 471 -36.35 -1.11 28.40
C GLY A 471 -36.24 -1.10 26.88
N SER A 472 -36.32 0.06 26.23
CA SER A 472 -36.08 0.23 24.80
C SER A 472 -34.61 -0.06 24.46
N GLU A 473 -34.32 -0.46 23.23
CA GLU A 473 -32.97 -0.72 22.75
C GLU A 473 -32.56 0.31 21.69
N VAL A 474 -31.33 0.82 21.79
CA VAL A 474 -30.76 1.79 20.86
C VAL A 474 -29.51 1.23 20.20
N GLY A 475 -29.52 1.18 18.87
CA GLY A 475 -28.36 0.79 18.06
C GLY A 475 -27.27 1.88 18.03
N GLU A 476 -26.18 1.61 17.32
CA GLU A 476 -25.13 2.61 17.12
C GLU A 476 -25.65 3.75 16.26
N TYR A 477 -25.33 4.99 16.63
CA TYR A 477 -25.75 6.17 15.89
C TYR A 477 -24.68 7.26 15.92
N ILE A 478 -24.75 8.17 14.96
CA ILE A 478 -24.02 9.43 14.95
C ILE A 478 -24.99 10.59 15.11
N ILE A 479 -24.48 11.75 15.49
CA ILE A 479 -25.27 12.98 15.57
C ILE A 479 -24.84 13.99 14.51
N GLY A 480 -25.82 14.68 13.92
CA GLY A 480 -25.59 15.74 12.94
C GLY A 480 -26.29 17.04 13.33
N ASP A 481 -25.89 18.13 12.69
CA ASP A 481 -26.62 19.40 12.80
C ASP A 481 -28.00 19.34 12.11
N ALA A 482 -28.74 20.45 12.17
CA ALA A 482 -30.10 20.51 11.61
C ALA A 482 -30.18 20.43 10.08
N GLY A 483 -29.06 20.55 9.37
CA GLY A 483 -28.97 20.38 7.92
C GLY A 483 -29.00 18.91 7.48
N TYR A 484 -28.81 17.97 8.40
CA TYR A 484 -28.85 16.54 8.11
C TYR A 484 -30.27 15.95 8.23
N PRO A 485 -30.60 14.92 7.42
CA PRO A 485 -31.85 14.20 7.58
C PRO A 485 -31.85 13.36 8.86
N LEU A 486 -33.00 13.27 9.52
CA LEU A 486 -33.19 12.37 10.66
C LEU A 486 -33.28 10.92 10.16
N ARG A 487 -32.42 10.03 10.67
CA ARG A 487 -32.42 8.58 10.38
C ARG A 487 -32.21 7.79 11.67
N PRO A 488 -32.52 6.48 11.72
CA PRO A 488 -32.37 5.68 12.95
C PRO A 488 -30.94 5.67 13.51
N TRP A 489 -29.96 5.86 12.63
CA TRP A 489 -28.53 5.90 12.92
C TRP A 489 -27.93 7.31 12.79
N LEU A 490 -28.72 8.35 12.46
CA LEU A 490 -28.29 9.75 12.36
C LEU A 490 -29.30 10.67 13.05
N LEU A 491 -28.97 11.10 14.27
CA LEU A 491 -29.87 11.87 15.10
C LEU A 491 -29.58 13.37 15.01
N THR A 492 -30.64 14.15 14.76
CA THR A 492 -30.60 15.61 14.74
C THR A 492 -31.49 16.17 15.84
N ARG A 493 -31.17 17.40 16.27
CA ARG A 493 -31.93 18.13 17.30
C ARG A 493 -33.42 18.24 16.97
N TYR A 494 -34.26 18.37 17.99
CA TYR A 494 -35.66 18.75 17.80
C TYR A 494 -35.75 20.19 17.31
N GLN A 495 -36.56 20.42 16.28
CA GLN A 495 -36.93 21.75 15.81
C GLN A 495 -38.21 22.21 16.50
N LEU A 496 -38.41 23.53 16.66
CA LEU A 496 -39.69 24.05 17.11
C LEU A 496 -40.74 23.83 16.02
N GLU A 497 -41.76 23.04 16.32
CA GLU A 497 -42.94 22.91 15.46
C GLU A 497 -43.97 23.96 15.88
N ASN A 498 -44.32 24.86 14.96
CA ASN A 498 -45.51 25.72 15.02
C ASN A 498 -45.66 26.59 16.29
N GLY A 499 -44.56 27.02 16.91
CA GLY A 499 -44.61 27.95 18.05
C GLY A 499 -44.98 27.32 19.40
N LEU A 500 -45.01 25.98 19.51
CA LEU A 500 -45.18 25.27 20.78
C LEU A 500 -43.83 25.09 21.50
N SER A 501 -43.84 25.13 22.84
CA SER A 501 -42.64 24.83 23.65
C SER A 501 -42.31 23.33 23.61
N LEU A 502 -41.03 22.99 23.49
CA LEU A 502 -40.56 21.61 23.60
C LEU A 502 -40.78 21.07 25.01
N SER A 503 -41.04 19.77 25.15
CA SER A 503 -41.03 19.10 26.45
C SER A 503 -39.64 19.16 27.08
N GLU A 504 -39.56 19.07 28.40
CA GLU A 504 -38.30 19.09 29.15
C GLU A 504 -37.29 18.07 28.62
N SER A 505 -37.74 16.86 28.26
CA SER A 505 -36.89 15.78 27.71
C SER A 505 -36.26 16.14 26.38
N LYS A 506 -37.01 16.84 25.54
CA LYS A 506 -36.55 17.30 24.22
C LYS A 506 -35.59 18.48 24.36
N VAL A 507 -35.81 19.35 25.35
CA VAL A 507 -34.89 20.45 25.69
C VAL A 507 -33.56 19.90 26.18
N GLU A 508 -33.58 18.92 27.08
CA GLU A 508 -32.36 18.32 27.62
C GLU A 508 -31.58 17.53 26.56
N PHE A 509 -32.28 16.77 25.71
CA PHE A 509 -31.66 16.14 24.54
C PHE A 509 -30.98 17.18 23.64
N ASN A 510 -31.66 18.29 23.31
CA ASN A 510 -31.09 19.35 22.49
C ASN A 510 -29.88 20.01 23.14
N ARG A 511 -29.86 20.16 24.48
CA ARG A 511 -28.72 20.71 25.23
C ARG A 511 -27.49 19.80 25.11
N ARG A 512 -27.65 18.50 25.40
CA ARG A 512 -26.57 17.50 25.30
C ARG A 512 -26.10 17.30 23.85
N HIS A 513 -27.03 17.23 22.90
CA HIS A 513 -26.73 17.17 21.46
C HIS A 513 -25.94 18.39 20.99
N SER A 514 -26.32 19.60 21.39
CA SER A 514 -25.60 20.84 21.05
C SER A 514 -24.19 20.87 21.66
N ALA A 515 -24.04 20.41 22.90
CA ALA A 515 -22.73 20.31 23.55
C ALA A 515 -21.80 19.31 22.85
N ALA A 516 -22.34 18.16 22.43
CA ALA A 516 -21.61 17.14 21.69
C ALA A 516 -21.26 17.60 20.26
N THR A 517 -22.20 18.18 19.52
CA THR A 517 -21.95 18.69 18.15
C THR A 517 -20.92 19.83 18.13
N ALA A 518 -20.78 20.59 19.22
CA ALA A 518 -19.74 21.62 19.34
C ALA A 518 -18.30 21.05 19.23
N VAL A 519 -18.09 19.75 19.47
CA VAL A 519 -16.79 19.07 19.25
C VAL A 519 -16.34 19.21 17.79
N ALA A 520 -17.25 19.05 16.82
CA ALA A 520 -16.92 19.18 15.40
C ALA A 520 -16.48 20.61 15.05
N GLY A 521 -17.12 21.63 15.64
CA GLY A 521 -16.70 23.03 15.50
C GLY A 521 -15.30 23.29 16.07
N ARG A 522 -15.03 22.81 17.29
CA ARG A 522 -13.70 22.93 17.92
C ARG A 522 -12.62 22.22 17.12
N SER A 523 -12.92 21.04 16.55
CA SER A 523 -11.97 20.31 15.70
C SER A 523 -11.60 21.11 14.45
N LEU A 524 -12.56 21.80 13.82
CA LEU A 524 -12.29 22.66 12.66
C LEU A 524 -11.47 23.88 13.02
N THR A 525 -11.79 24.53 14.15
CA THR A 525 -11.01 25.67 14.63
C THR A 525 -9.57 25.25 14.85
N ARG A 526 -9.33 24.16 15.57
CA ARG A 526 -7.98 23.61 15.79
C ARG A 526 -7.28 23.25 14.47
N LEU A 527 -8.00 22.64 13.54
CA LEU A 527 -7.48 22.27 12.21
C LEU A 527 -7.04 23.52 11.43
N LYS A 528 -7.87 24.57 11.39
CA LYS A 528 -7.58 25.85 10.71
C LYS A 528 -6.51 26.68 11.41
N ASP A 529 -6.40 26.59 12.74
CA ASP A 529 -5.39 27.32 13.51
C ASP A 529 -4.00 26.70 13.34
N THR A 530 -3.94 25.37 13.21
CA THR A 530 -2.68 24.62 12.99
C THR A 530 -2.25 24.66 11.53
N TRP A 531 -3.19 24.51 10.61
CA TRP A 531 -2.96 24.48 9.16
C TRP A 531 -3.65 25.67 8.50
N LYS A 532 -3.04 26.87 8.64
CA LYS A 532 -3.66 28.13 8.20
C LYS A 532 -3.92 28.20 6.70
N TRP A 533 -3.32 27.32 5.91
CA TRP A 533 -3.70 27.16 4.51
C TRP A 533 -5.21 26.92 4.35
N LEU A 534 -5.86 26.27 5.32
CA LEU A 534 -7.32 26.03 5.35
C LEU A 534 -8.17 27.25 5.74
N GLN A 535 -7.55 28.37 6.11
CA GLN A 535 -8.26 29.64 6.31
C GLN A 535 -8.65 30.27 4.96
N GLY A 536 -7.93 29.92 3.88
CA GLY A 536 -8.26 30.34 2.52
C GLY A 536 -7.94 31.80 2.20
N GLU A 537 -7.22 32.49 3.09
CA GLU A 537 -6.79 33.89 2.95
C GLU A 537 -5.50 34.06 2.12
N GLY A 538 -4.87 32.95 1.73
CA GLY A 538 -3.57 32.92 1.05
C GLY A 538 -3.59 32.32 -0.35
N TRP A 539 -2.41 31.91 -0.82
CA TRP A 539 -2.26 31.25 -2.12
C TRP A 539 -2.90 29.85 -2.12
N HIS A 540 -3.59 29.51 -3.20
CA HIS A 540 -4.09 28.14 -3.44
C HIS A 540 -3.90 27.72 -4.90
N PRO A 541 -3.88 26.41 -5.21
CA PRO A 541 -3.89 25.95 -6.60
C PRO A 541 -5.25 26.18 -7.26
N ASN A 542 -5.27 26.54 -8.56
CA ASN A 542 -6.49 26.65 -9.37
C ASN A 542 -7.07 25.28 -9.80
N ASN A 543 -6.75 24.21 -9.08
CA ASN A 543 -7.20 22.85 -9.39
C ASN A 543 -7.89 22.25 -8.17
N ARG A 544 -9.21 22.04 -8.30
CA ARG A 544 -10.06 21.47 -7.26
C ARG A 544 -9.57 20.13 -6.71
N ARG A 545 -9.05 19.25 -7.56
CA ARG A 545 -8.54 17.94 -7.10
C ARG A 545 -7.30 18.10 -6.24
N VAL A 546 -6.43 19.05 -6.58
CA VAL A 546 -5.22 19.36 -5.80
C VAL A 546 -5.63 19.99 -4.47
N MET A 547 -6.58 20.93 -4.46
CA MET A 547 -7.11 21.50 -3.21
C MET A 547 -7.68 20.43 -2.29
N ASN A 548 -8.50 19.50 -2.81
CA ASN A 548 -9.03 18.39 -2.01
C ASN A 548 -7.91 17.52 -1.41
N ARG A 549 -6.84 17.24 -2.18
CA ARG A 549 -5.68 16.50 -1.66
C ARG A 549 -4.96 17.25 -0.55
N ILE A 550 -4.78 18.57 -0.68
CA ILE A 550 -4.18 19.40 0.36
C ILE A 550 -5.04 19.39 1.63
N VAL A 551 -6.36 19.59 1.50
CA VAL A 551 -7.29 19.50 2.65
C VAL A 551 -7.18 18.13 3.32
N GLY A 552 -7.16 17.06 2.54
CA GLY A 552 -6.97 15.70 3.05
C GLY A 552 -5.65 15.51 3.79
N ALA A 553 -4.54 16.03 3.25
CA ALA A 553 -3.22 16.03 3.90
C ALA A 553 -3.26 16.72 5.27
N CYS A 554 -3.89 17.89 5.38
CA CYS A 554 -4.07 18.58 6.66
C CYS A 554 -4.91 17.74 7.66
N CYS A 555 -5.96 17.07 7.20
CA CYS A 555 -6.78 16.18 8.04
C CYS A 555 -5.96 15.00 8.59
N MET A 556 -5.14 14.36 7.74
CA MET A 556 -4.25 13.26 8.17
C MET A 556 -3.20 13.76 9.17
N LEU A 557 -2.56 14.91 8.91
CA LEU A 557 -1.59 15.50 9.82
C LEU A 557 -2.22 15.86 11.17
N HIS A 558 -3.43 16.40 11.19
CA HIS A 558 -4.16 16.71 12.42
C HIS A 558 -4.36 15.48 13.30
N ASN A 559 -4.78 14.37 12.71
CA ASN A 559 -4.92 13.11 13.44
C ASN A 559 -3.57 12.56 13.94
N ILE A 560 -2.50 12.67 13.14
CA ILE A 560 -1.15 12.27 13.54
C ILE A 560 -0.68 13.11 14.75
N VAL A 561 -0.91 14.42 14.74
CA VAL A 561 -0.58 15.32 15.85
C VAL A 561 -1.35 14.92 17.10
N ILE A 562 -2.65 14.61 16.98
CA ILE A 562 -3.45 14.12 18.13
C ILE A 562 -2.87 12.81 18.68
N ASP A 563 -2.54 11.85 17.81
CA ASP A 563 -2.04 10.53 18.22
C ASP A 563 -0.69 10.60 18.93
N LEU A 564 0.21 11.48 18.47
CA LEU A 564 1.59 11.55 18.97
C LEU A 564 1.79 12.56 20.09
N GLU A 565 0.91 13.54 20.22
CA GLU A 565 1.08 14.63 21.19
C GLU A 565 0.06 14.60 22.33
N GLY A 566 -0.94 13.69 22.25
CA GLY A 566 -2.12 13.64 23.11
C GLY A 566 -2.11 12.72 24.34
N ASP A 567 -1.23 11.72 24.49
CA ASP A 567 -1.18 10.91 25.73
C ASP A 567 0.08 10.02 25.85
N GLU A 568 0.65 9.91 27.07
CA GLU A 568 1.73 8.98 27.42
C GLU A 568 1.18 7.55 27.55
N GLY A 569 0.99 6.84 26.43
CA GLY A 569 0.61 5.42 26.50
C GLY A 569 -0.06 4.78 25.28
N ALA A 570 -0.28 5.51 24.18
CA ALA A 570 -0.89 4.92 22.99
C ALA A 570 0.15 4.13 22.16
N SER A 571 0.02 2.81 22.13
CA SER A 571 0.77 1.93 21.23
C SER A 571 0.40 2.16 19.76
N MET A 572 1.41 2.06 18.89
CA MET A 572 1.31 2.12 17.43
C MET A 572 0.14 1.28 16.88
N PRO A 573 -0.71 1.80 15.98
CA PRO A 573 -1.68 0.99 15.26
C PRO A 573 -0.93 0.05 14.31
N SER A 574 -0.94 -1.26 14.60
CA SER A 574 -0.55 -2.27 13.62
C SER A 574 -1.60 -2.29 12.52
N GLY A 575 -1.19 -2.04 11.28
CA GLY A 575 -2.07 -2.13 10.11
C GLY A 575 -2.67 -3.52 9.99
N GLN A 576 -3.91 -3.64 10.40
CA GLN A 576 -4.71 -4.86 10.27
C GLN A 576 -5.88 -4.51 9.38
N GLU A 577 -5.85 -5.02 8.16
CA GLU A 577 -6.96 -4.94 7.21
C GLU A 577 -8.07 -5.87 7.71
N ASP A 578 -9.08 -5.30 8.37
CA ASP A 578 -10.30 -6.04 8.68
C ASP A 578 -11.13 -6.19 7.40
N ILE A 579 -11.33 -7.44 7.00
CA ILE A 579 -12.14 -7.84 5.84
C ILE A 579 -13.62 -7.56 6.16
N TYR A 580 -14.21 -6.59 5.46
CA TYR A 580 -15.64 -6.30 5.56
C TYR A 580 -16.46 -7.45 4.96
N ALA A 581 -17.14 -8.20 5.82
CA ALA A 581 -18.16 -9.16 5.40
C ALA A 581 -19.43 -8.39 4.99
N GLU A 582 -19.88 -8.54 3.75
CA GLU A 582 -21.21 -8.11 3.29
C GLU A 582 -22.29 -8.73 4.18
N LYS A 583 -22.81 -7.94 5.13
CA LYS A 583 -24.03 -8.26 5.85
C LYS A 583 -25.15 -7.35 5.34
N ALA A 584 -26.22 -7.97 4.85
CA ALA A 584 -27.44 -7.28 4.46
C ALA A 584 -28.03 -6.49 5.66
N TRP A 585 -28.46 -5.27 5.39
CA TRP A 585 -29.01 -4.31 6.34
C TRP A 585 -30.27 -4.81 7.06
N LYS A 586 -30.31 -4.65 8.39
CA LYS A 586 -31.53 -4.80 9.21
C LYS A 586 -32.01 -3.49 9.86
N LEU A 587 -31.27 -2.38 9.74
CA LEU A 587 -31.52 -1.10 10.44
C LEU A 587 -32.49 -0.14 9.72
N ALA A 588 -32.76 -0.32 8.42
CA ALA A 588 -33.62 0.59 7.66
C ALA A 588 -35.11 0.55 8.06
N ASP A 589 -35.53 -0.44 8.86
CA ASP A 589 -36.91 -0.61 9.32
C ASP A 589 -37.20 0.05 10.69
N GLU A 590 -36.19 0.66 11.34
CA GLU A 590 -36.39 1.31 12.64
C GLU A 590 -36.94 2.74 12.50
N ASP A 591 -37.76 3.15 13.47
CA ASP A 591 -38.38 4.48 13.49
C ASP A 591 -37.42 5.48 14.14
N ALA A 592 -36.83 6.36 13.33
CA ALA A 592 -35.85 7.35 13.78
C ALA A 592 -36.41 8.31 14.85
N VAL A 593 -37.71 8.63 14.78
CA VAL A 593 -38.37 9.48 15.78
C VAL A 593 -38.44 8.73 17.10
N ARG A 594 -38.80 7.45 17.07
CA ARG A 594 -38.87 6.59 18.26
C ARG A 594 -37.51 6.45 18.95
N VAL A 595 -36.44 6.24 18.20
CA VAL A 595 -35.07 6.14 18.76
C VAL A 595 -34.70 7.42 19.49
N ARG A 596 -34.92 8.58 18.84
CA ARG A 596 -34.63 9.90 19.43
C ARG A 596 -35.50 10.18 20.66
N ASP A 597 -36.80 9.87 20.59
CA ASP A 597 -37.73 10.08 21.70
C ASP A 597 -37.38 9.18 22.90
N ALA A 598 -37.02 7.92 22.69
CA ALA A 598 -36.58 7.02 23.75
C ALA A 598 -35.31 7.53 24.45
N LEU A 599 -34.31 7.99 23.66
CA LEU A 599 -33.12 8.66 24.21
C LEU A 599 -33.50 9.91 25.00
N SER A 600 -34.38 10.77 24.48
CA SER A 600 -34.78 11.99 25.16
C SER A 600 -35.37 11.74 26.55
N GLN A 601 -36.16 10.67 26.70
CA GLN A 601 -36.75 10.27 27.98
C GLN A 601 -35.71 9.67 28.94
N HIS A 602 -34.76 8.88 28.41
CA HIS A 602 -33.69 8.29 29.20
C HIS A 602 -32.81 9.36 29.89
N LEU A 603 -32.57 10.49 29.21
CA LEU A 603 -31.68 11.55 29.70
C LEU A 603 -32.19 12.26 30.95
N ILE A 604 -33.52 12.42 31.12
CA ILE A 604 -34.11 12.98 32.35
C ILE A 604 -33.90 12.03 33.53
N GLY A 605 -34.08 10.72 33.32
CA GLY A 605 -33.94 9.73 34.39
C GLY A 605 -32.50 9.61 34.93
N SER A 606 -31.51 10.07 34.14
CA SER A 606 -30.08 10.04 34.49
C SER A 606 -29.62 11.24 35.33
N GLU A 607 -30.40 12.33 35.46
CA GLU A 607 -30.01 13.52 36.23
C GLU A 607 -29.74 13.21 37.71
N VAL A 608 -30.39 12.17 38.25
CA VAL A 608 -30.23 11.73 39.64
C VAL A 608 -28.85 11.12 39.92
N HIS A 609 -28.08 10.73 38.89
CA HIS A 609 -26.72 10.21 39.04
C HIS A 609 -25.62 11.22 38.68
N THR A 610 -25.88 12.17 37.79
CA THR A 610 -24.89 13.22 37.45
C THR A 610 -24.75 14.28 38.55
N MET A 611 -25.82 14.65 39.26
CA MET A 611 -25.72 15.58 40.40
C MET A 611 -24.86 15.01 41.55
N ALA A 612 -24.86 13.70 41.75
CA ALA A 612 -24.04 13.04 42.76
C ALA A 612 -22.54 13.01 42.39
N ALA A 613 -22.21 12.99 41.10
CA ALA A 613 -20.83 12.99 40.62
C ALA A 613 -20.24 14.41 40.55
N GLU A 614 -21.05 15.42 40.20
CA GLU A 614 -20.62 16.83 40.21
C GLU A 614 -20.37 17.33 41.66
N GLU A 615 -21.15 16.89 42.65
CA GLU A 615 -20.89 17.19 44.07
C GLU A 615 -19.61 16.50 44.60
N GLU A 616 -19.24 15.33 44.07
CA GLU A 616 -18.02 14.62 44.46
C GLU A 616 -16.76 15.25 43.82
N GLU A 617 -16.88 15.78 42.59
CA GLU A 617 -15.78 16.46 41.89
C GLU A 617 -15.53 17.89 42.43
N GLU A 618 -16.59 18.62 42.82
CA GLU A 618 -16.45 19.90 43.55
C GLU A 618 -15.84 19.70 44.95
N ALA A 619 -16.17 18.61 45.65
CA ALA A 619 -15.57 18.28 46.94
C ALA A 619 -14.07 17.96 46.82
N VAL A 620 -13.65 17.26 45.75
CA VAL A 620 -12.24 16.95 45.48
C VAL A 620 -11.47 18.21 45.05
N ALA A 621 -12.08 19.09 44.26
CA ALA A 621 -11.49 20.38 43.89
C ALA A 621 -11.34 21.33 45.09
N ALA A 622 -12.30 21.37 46.00
CA ALA A 622 -12.24 22.18 47.22
C ALA A 622 -11.14 21.70 48.19
N VAL A 623 -10.91 20.39 48.30
CA VAL A 623 -9.82 19.83 49.13
C VAL A 623 -8.44 20.13 48.54
N ALA A 624 -8.30 20.16 47.21
CA ALA A 624 -7.04 20.49 46.54
C ALA A 624 -6.65 21.97 46.66
N ILE A 625 -7.62 22.88 46.80
CA ILE A 625 -7.40 24.33 46.97
C ILE A 625 -6.96 24.66 48.40
N CYS A 626 -7.40 23.92 49.42
CA CYS A 626 -7.01 24.16 50.81
C CYS A 626 -5.63 23.60 51.22
N SER A 627 -4.99 22.75 50.40
CA SER A 627 -3.66 22.20 50.70
C SER A 627 -2.47 22.96 50.10
N GLY A 628 -2.71 24.10 49.42
CA GLY A 628 -1.68 24.82 48.66
C GLY A 628 -0.98 25.99 49.38
N ASP A 629 -1.48 26.46 50.52
CA ASP A 629 -0.96 27.66 51.20
C ASP A 629 -0.37 27.31 52.56
N GLY A 630 0.91 26.94 52.56
CA GLY A 630 1.65 26.71 53.80
C GLY A 630 2.99 26.04 53.57
N ASN A 631 3.92 26.70 52.87
CA ASN A 631 5.37 26.55 53.07
C ASN A 631 6.17 27.40 52.06
N LYS A 632 6.30 28.71 52.33
CA LYS A 632 7.39 29.53 51.80
C LYS A 632 7.74 30.65 52.77
N GLU A 633 8.29 30.31 53.93
CA GLU A 633 8.99 31.30 54.75
C GLU A 633 9.96 30.65 55.76
N GLU A 634 10.94 29.87 55.29
CA GLU A 634 12.15 29.59 56.09
C GLU A 634 13.22 28.90 55.23
N GLU A 635 14.04 29.68 54.51
CA GLU A 635 15.41 29.27 54.11
C GLU A 635 16.17 30.47 53.55
N ALA A 636 16.48 31.41 54.44
CA ALA A 636 17.50 32.44 54.23
C ALA A 636 18.19 32.73 55.56
N ARG A 637 18.93 31.73 56.08
CA ARG A 637 19.98 31.87 57.11
C ARG A 637 20.68 30.52 57.33
N GLN A 638 21.71 30.24 56.53
CA GLN A 638 23.07 29.86 56.98
C GLN A 638 23.98 29.62 55.79
#